data_AF-A0A920RYF3-F1
#
_entry.id   AF-A0A920RYF3-F1
#
_cell.length_a   1.000
_cell.length_b   1.000
_cell.length_c   1.000
_cell.angle_alpha   90.00
_cell.angle_beta   90.00
_cell.angle_gamma   90.00
#
_symmetry.space_group_name_H-M   'P 1'
#
loop_
_entity.id
_entity.type
_entity.pdbx_description
1 polymer ?
#
loop_
_entity_poly.entity_id
_entity_poly.type
_entity_poly.pdbx_seq_one_letter_code
_entity_poly.pdbx_strand_id
1 'polypeptide(L)'
;MFFHAIDESSDGNPILLIHDVGAGGLSNAIPEVVDHSQMGADLELRSIPNAEPGMTPLEIWCNEAQERYVLAIHARHLTLFDRICKRERCPYAVVGAIKEHGNLKLHDDHYDNNPIDMPMEVLFGNPPKTKIDINRSKVQIETGDLDFITIEKACEYILRFPTVFR
;
A
#
# COMPACT_ATOMS: atom_id res chain seq x y z
N MET A 1 -7.78 -2.42 7.38
CA MET A 1 -8.35 -3.71 6.96
C MET A 1 -7.34 -4.79 7.32
N PHE A 2 -7.73 -5.90 7.94
CA PHE A 2 -6.78 -6.79 8.64
C PHE A 2 -6.95 -8.25 8.22
N PHE A 3 -5.85 -8.98 8.25
CA PHE A 3 -5.70 -10.38 7.90
C PHE A 3 -5.20 -11.15 9.10
N HIS A 4 -5.68 -12.37 9.26
CA HIS A 4 -5.16 -13.28 10.25
C HIS A 4 -3.90 -14.01 9.72
N ALA A 5 -2.79 -13.98 10.48
CA ALA A 5 -1.54 -14.71 10.23
C ALA A 5 -1.15 -15.64 11.40
N ILE A 6 -0.26 -16.61 11.18
CA ILE A 6 -0.13 -17.84 11.99
C ILE A 6 1.14 -17.88 12.88
N ASP A 7 1.91 -16.79 13.03
CA ASP A 7 3.17 -16.82 13.82
C ASP A 7 3.22 -15.84 15.02
N GLU A 8 4.12 -16.10 15.97
CA GLU A 8 4.22 -15.48 17.29
C GLU A 8 5.17 -14.26 17.35
N SER A 9 4.75 -13.17 18.00
CA SER A 9 5.64 -12.13 18.54
C SER A 9 5.78 -12.28 20.06
N SER A 10 7.01 -12.08 20.57
CA SER A 10 7.41 -12.34 21.97
C SER A 10 7.41 -11.10 22.88
N ASP A 11 7.05 -9.94 22.34
CA ASP A 11 7.16 -8.61 22.96
C ASP A 11 5.81 -7.93 23.23
N GLY A 12 4.69 -8.63 22.97
CA GLY A 12 3.34 -8.12 23.18
C GLY A 12 2.82 -7.20 22.07
N ASN A 13 3.58 -7.02 20.98
CA ASN A 13 3.11 -6.35 19.77
C ASN A 13 2.20 -7.28 18.96
N PRO A 14 0.91 -6.97 18.75
CA PRO A 14 0.00 -7.87 18.02
C PRO A 14 0.23 -7.88 16.50
N ILE A 15 1.02 -6.94 15.96
CA ILE A 15 1.21 -6.74 14.52
C ILE A 15 2.42 -7.54 14.03
N LEU A 16 2.18 -8.45 13.09
CA LEU A 16 3.24 -9.23 12.43
C LEU A 16 3.77 -8.50 11.18
N LEU A 17 2.85 -7.92 10.42
CA LEU A 17 3.18 -7.12 9.24
C LEU A 17 2.16 -5.98 9.09
N ILE A 18 2.61 -4.85 8.57
CA ILE A 18 1.77 -3.72 8.19
C ILE A 18 2.23 -3.17 6.84
N HIS A 19 1.27 -2.80 6.00
CA HIS A 19 1.49 -2.16 4.71
C HIS A 19 0.46 -1.04 4.51
N ASP A 20 0.88 0.09 3.93
CA ASP A 20 -0.04 1.16 3.57
C ASP A 20 -0.88 0.79 2.34
N VAL A 21 -2.03 1.43 2.20
CA VAL A 21 -2.88 1.27 1.01
C VAL A 21 -2.80 2.54 0.21
N GLY A 22 -2.18 2.45 -0.97
CA GLY A 22 -2.01 3.55 -1.91
C GLY A 22 -2.49 3.17 -3.30
N ALA A 23 -1.57 3.23 -4.27
CA ALA A 23 -1.86 2.93 -5.67
C ALA A 23 -2.36 1.48 -5.85
N GLY A 24 -3.43 1.31 -6.65
CA GLY A 24 -4.11 0.02 -6.82
C GLY A 24 -4.91 -0.44 -5.60
N GLY A 25 -4.90 0.30 -4.48
CA GLY A 25 -5.74 0.00 -3.34
C GLY A 25 -5.45 -1.35 -2.70
N LEU A 26 -6.53 -2.05 -2.33
CA LEU A 26 -6.46 -3.35 -1.67
C LEU A 26 -5.95 -4.44 -2.64
N SER A 27 -6.17 -4.27 -3.95
CA SER A 27 -5.67 -5.18 -4.96
C SER A 27 -4.14 -5.22 -5.07
N ASN A 28 -3.45 -4.22 -4.55
CA ASN A 28 -1.99 -4.21 -4.46
C ASN A 28 -1.53 -4.59 -3.05
N ALA A 29 -2.05 -3.88 -2.04
CA ALA A 29 -1.57 -4.00 -0.67
C ALA A 29 -1.79 -5.39 -0.07
N ILE A 30 -2.92 -6.05 -0.38
CA ILE A 30 -3.21 -7.38 0.18
C ILE A 30 -2.30 -8.46 -0.40
N PRO A 31 -2.19 -8.60 -1.73
CA PRO A 31 -1.23 -9.54 -2.30
C PRO A 31 0.18 -9.32 -1.78
N GLU A 32 0.65 -8.08 -1.65
CA GLU A 32 1.99 -7.77 -1.12
C GLU A 32 2.17 -8.30 0.31
N VAL A 33 1.20 -8.06 1.19
CA VAL A 33 1.23 -8.61 2.57
C VAL A 33 1.23 -10.14 2.58
N VAL A 34 0.46 -10.79 1.72
CA VAL A 34 0.35 -12.25 1.66
C VAL A 34 1.64 -12.86 1.08
N ASP A 35 2.23 -12.23 0.07
CA ASP A 35 3.45 -12.70 -0.60
C ASP A 35 4.66 -12.77 0.35
N HIS A 36 4.73 -11.89 1.36
CA HIS A 36 5.75 -11.99 2.42
C HIS A 36 5.77 -13.35 3.15
N SER A 37 4.65 -14.06 3.16
CA SER A 37 4.54 -15.39 3.77
C SER A 37 4.71 -16.55 2.78
N GLN A 38 4.86 -16.28 1.49
CA GLN A 38 4.93 -17.28 0.41
C GLN A 38 3.74 -18.26 0.44
N MET A 39 2.59 -17.78 0.89
CA MET A 39 1.33 -18.52 1.05
C MET A 39 0.23 -17.84 0.22
N GLY A 40 -0.99 -18.39 0.28
CA GLY A 40 -2.21 -17.79 -0.27
C GLY A 40 -3.07 -17.13 0.81
N ALA A 41 -4.27 -16.70 0.45
CA ALA A 41 -5.25 -16.21 1.41
C ALA A 41 -6.70 -16.42 0.93
N ASP A 42 -7.59 -16.71 1.88
CA ASP A 42 -9.04 -16.78 1.69
C ASP A 42 -9.68 -15.53 2.27
N LEU A 43 -10.34 -14.74 1.40
CA LEU A 43 -10.86 -13.41 1.69
C LEU A 43 -12.35 -13.30 1.41
N GLU A 44 -13.01 -12.43 2.16
CA GLU A 44 -14.42 -12.09 2.00
C GLU A 44 -14.57 -10.62 1.63
N LEU A 45 -15.03 -10.35 0.40
CA LEU A 45 -15.23 -9.02 -0.15
C LEU A 45 -16.22 -8.22 0.69
N ARG A 46 -17.28 -8.85 1.21
CA ARG A 46 -18.33 -8.16 1.98
C ARG A 46 -17.92 -7.86 3.43
N SER A 47 -16.76 -8.35 3.86
CA SER A 47 -16.16 -7.93 5.13
C SER A 47 -15.42 -6.59 5.02
N ILE A 48 -15.19 -6.07 3.80
CA ILE A 48 -14.53 -4.79 3.56
C ILE A 48 -15.48 -3.64 3.93
N PRO A 49 -15.10 -2.72 4.85
CA PRO A 49 -15.90 -1.54 5.12
C PRO A 49 -16.08 -0.72 3.85
N ASN A 50 -17.33 -0.54 3.44
CA ASN A 50 -17.69 0.14 2.21
C ASN A 50 -18.76 1.21 2.49
N ALA A 51 -18.45 2.46 2.14
CA ALA A 51 -19.38 3.59 2.27
C ALA A 51 -20.33 3.74 1.07
N GLU A 52 -20.04 3.07 -0.04
CA GLU A 52 -20.82 3.14 -1.28
C GLU A 52 -21.33 1.75 -1.67
N PRO A 53 -22.54 1.36 -1.24
CA PRO A 53 -23.08 0.01 -1.47
C PRO A 53 -23.22 -0.39 -2.94
N GLY A 54 -23.24 0.57 -3.86
CA GLY A 54 -23.35 0.34 -5.29
C GLY A 54 -22.04 -0.08 -5.98
N MET A 55 -20.90 -0.07 -5.28
CA MET A 55 -19.62 -0.46 -5.85
C MET A 55 -19.61 -1.94 -6.25
N THR A 56 -19.12 -2.18 -7.47
CA THR A 56 -18.79 -3.50 -7.99
C THR A 56 -17.62 -4.13 -7.22
N PRO A 57 -17.41 -5.46 -7.31
CA PRO A 57 -16.24 -6.11 -6.70
C PRO A 57 -14.91 -5.48 -7.12
N LEU A 58 -14.78 -5.09 -8.39
CA LEU A 58 -13.59 -4.40 -8.90
C LEU A 58 -13.38 -3.05 -8.19
N GLU A 59 -14.44 -2.26 -8.03
CA GLU A 59 -14.36 -0.95 -7.39
C GLU A 59 -14.04 -1.09 -5.90
N ILE A 60 -14.67 -2.03 -5.18
CA ILE A 60 -14.36 -2.28 -3.75
C ILE A 60 -12.88 -2.69 -3.59
N TRP A 61 -12.36 -3.51 -4.51
CA TRP A 61 -11.03 -4.08 -4.43
C TRP A 61 -9.92 -3.12 -4.87
N CYS A 62 -10.14 -2.35 -5.95
CA CYS A 62 -9.10 -1.54 -6.60
C CYS A 62 -9.20 -0.04 -6.30
N ASN A 63 -10.22 0.45 -5.59
CA ASN A 63 -10.29 1.87 -5.25
C ASN A 63 -9.11 2.30 -4.36
N GLU A 64 -8.69 3.55 -4.51
CA GLU A 64 -7.59 4.17 -3.77
C GLU A 64 -8.09 5.11 -2.66
N ALA A 65 -9.17 4.71 -1.97
CA ALA A 65 -9.61 5.43 -0.78
C ALA A 65 -8.46 5.56 0.23
N GLN A 66 -8.35 6.75 0.83
CA GLN A 66 -7.22 7.15 1.67
C GLN A 66 -7.36 6.60 3.11
N GLU A 67 -6.32 6.82 3.92
CA GLU A 67 -6.23 6.46 5.34
C GLU A 67 -6.47 4.96 5.65
N ARG A 68 -6.01 4.07 4.77
CA ARG A 68 -6.13 2.63 4.93
C ARG A 68 -4.77 1.96 5.08
N TYR A 69 -4.77 0.90 5.89
CA TYR A 69 -3.63 0.01 6.11
C TYR A 69 -4.10 -1.44 6.04
N VAL A 70 -3.24 -2.32 5.53
CA VAL A 70 -3.37 -3.77 5.60
C VAL A 70 -2.42 -4.29 6.68
N LEU A 71 -2.90 -5.14 7.58
CA LEU A 71 -2.03 -5.75 8.58
C LEU A 71 -2.28 -7.24 8.71
N ALA A 72 -1.23 -7.98 9.02
CA ALA A 72 -1.26 -9.38 9.42
C ALA A 72 -1.14 -9.49 10.94
N ILE A 73 -2.09 -10.17 11.59
CA ILE A 73 -2.18 -10.30 13.05
C ILE A 73 -2.48 -11.76 13.44
N HIS A 74 -1.87 -12.25 14.51
CA HIS A 74 -2.23 -13.56 15.05
C HIS A 74 -3.61 -13.56 15.74
N ALA A 75 -4.42 -14.60 15.55
CA ALA A 75 -5.82 -14.67 15.98
C ALA A 75 -5.95 -14.50 17.48
N ARG A 76 -5.01 -15.11 18.21
CA ARG A 76 -4.86 -14.95 19.66
C ARG A 76 -4.79 -13.48 20.12
N HIS A 77 -4.31 -12.57 19.27
CA HIS A 77 -4.17 -11.16 19.55
C HIS A 77 -5.34 -10.30 19.05
N LEU A 78 -6.33 -10.87 18.35
CA LEU A 78 -7.49 -10.12 17.85
C LEU A 78 -8.27 -9.43 18.96
N THR A 79 -8.44 -10.07 20.13
CA THR A 79 -9.12 -9.46 21.28
C THR A 79 -8.36 -8.25 21.84
N LEU A 80 -7.02 -8.32 21.86
CA LEU A 80 -6.19 -7.18 22.27
C LEU A 80 -6.30 -6.05 21.24
N PHE A 81 -6.20 -6.40 19.96
CA PHE A 81 -6.28 -5.45 18.85
C PHE A 81 -7.63 -4.72 18.80
N ASP A 82 -8.75 -5.46 18.90
CA ASP A 82 -10.11 -4.92 18.99
C ASP A 82 -10.23 -3.88 20.11
N ARG A 83 -9.69 -4.17 21.29
CA ARG A 83 -9.70 -3.25 22.43
C ARG A 83 -8.96 -1.95 22.13
N ILE A 84 -7.80 -2.03 21.47
CA ILE A 84 -7.02 -0.85 21.08
C ILE A 84 -7.80 -0.03 20.04
N CYS A 85 -8.30 -0.66 18.98
CA CYS A 85 -9.09 0.02 17.95
C CYS A 85 -10.33 0.70 18.51
N LYS A 86 -11.07 0.04 19.41
CA LYS A 86 -12.24 0.65 20.08
C LYS A 86 -11.87 1.83 20.95
N ARG A 87 -10.77 1.76 21.71
CA ARG A 87 -10.28 2.88 22.52
C ARG A 87 -9.96 4.10 21.66
N GLU A 88 -9.29 3.87 20.52
CA GLU A 88 -8.86 4.93 19.59
C GLU A 88 -9.93 5.33 18.57
N ARG A 89 -11.11 4.67 18.58
CA ARG A 89 -12.17 4.87 17.56
C ARG A 89 -11.64 4.67 16.14
N CYS A 90 -10.71 3.74 15.98
CA CYS A 90 -10.11 3.37 14.71
C CYS A 90 -10.92 2.24 14.09
N PRO A 91 -11.69 2.49 13.01
CA PRO A 91 -12.48 1.46 12.36
C PRO A 91 -11.58 0.39 11.75
N TYR A 92 -12.01 -0.86 11.89
CA TYR A 92 -11.30 -1.97 11.28
C TYR A 92 -12.26 -3.10 10.90
N ALA A 93 -11.78 -3.98 10.03
CA ALA A 93 -12.45 -5.23 9.70
C ALA A 93 -11.41 -6.33 9.50
N VAL A 94 -11.75 -7.54 9.91
CA VAL A 94 -11.04 -8.76 9.54
C VAL A 94 -11.65 -9.26 8.25
N VAL A 95 -10.84 -9.41 7.22
CA VAL A 95 -11.33 -9.69 5.86
C VAL A 95 -10.93 -11.05 5.32
N GLY A 96 -10.17 -11.79 6.10
CA GLY A 96 -9.78 -13.15 5.75
C GLY A 96 -8.55 -13.62 6.51
N ALA A 97 -7.99 -14.72 6.04
CA ALA A 97 -6.87 -15.40 6.66
C ALA A 97 -5.88 -15.90 5.62
N ILE A 98 -4.61 -15.90 6.00
CA ILE A 98 -3.53 -16.51 5.22
C ILE A 98 -3.68 -18.04 5.26
N LYS A 99 -3.42 -18.71 4.14
CA LYS A 99 -3.62 -20.15 3.93
C LYS A 99 -2.49 -20.76 3.14
N GLU A 100 -2.13 -22.01 3.47
CA GLU A 100 -0.98 -22.71 2.88
C GLU A 100 -1.16 -23.13 1.41
N HIS A 101 -2.36 -22.98 0.81
CA HIS A 101 -2.63 -23.47 -0.54
C HIS A 101 -2.11 -22.57 -1.68
N GLY A 102 -1.48 -21.42 -1.39
CA GLY A 102 -0.77 -20.61 -2.39
C GLY A 102 -1.63 -19.81 -3.39
N ASN A 103 -2.96 -19.79 -3.24
CA ASN A 103 -3.86 -19.00 -4.07
C ASN A 103 -4.38 -17.78 -3.33
N LEU A 104 -4.61 -16.68 -4.04
CA LEU A 104 -5.45 -15.60 -3.56
C LEU A 104 -6.90 -15.87 -3.96
N LYS A 105 -7.77 -16.02 -2.97
CA LYS A 105 -9.21 -16.19 -3.16
C LYS A 105 -9.96 -15.04 -2.53
N LEU A 106 -10.77 -14.36 -3.34
CA LEU A 106 -11.70 -13.36 -2.90
C LEU A 106 -13.10 -13.89 -3.21
N HIS A 107 -13.83 -14.21 -2.15
CA HIS A 107 -15.22 -14.62 -2.21
C HIS A 107 -16.13 -13.38 -2.07
N ASP A 108 -17.30 -13.43 -2.69
CA ASP A 108 -18.36 -12.44 -2.56
C ASP A 108 -19.68 -13.13 -2.19
N ASP A 109 -20.03 -13.07 -0.90
CA ASP A 109 -21.27 -13.66 -0.35
C ASP A 109 -22.56 -13.09 -0.98
N HIS A 110 -22.52 -11.87 -1.53
CA HIS A 110 -23.69 -11.28 -2.16
C HIS A 110 -24.06 -11.94 -3.50
N TYR A 111 -23.05 -12.40 -4.25
CA TYR A 111 -23.23 -13.05 -5.55
C TYR A 111 -22.91 -14.55 -5.52
N ASP A 112 -22.52 -15.09 -4.37
CA ASP A 112 -22.12 -16.50 -4.16
C ASP A 112 -21.09 -16.95 -5.21
N ASN A 113 -20.04 -16.14 -5.40
CA ASN A 113 -18.99 -16.41 -6.36
C ASN A 113 -17.61 -15.97 -5.86
N ASN A 114 -16.58 -16.25 -6.66
CA ASN A 114 -15.20 -15.84 -6.36
C ASN A 114 -14.72 -14.87 -7.43
N PRO A 115 -14.81 -13.53 -7.23
CA PRO A 115 -14.25 -12.56 -8.15
C PRO A 115 -12.75 -12.74 -8.41
N ILE A 116 -12.02 -13.34 -7.46
CA ILE A 116 -10.59 -13.69 -7.62
C ILE A 116 -10.40 -15.13 -7.13
N ASP A 117 -9.82 -15.98 -7.96
CA ASP A 117 -9.25 -17.27 -7.57
C ASP A 117 -8.08 -17.56 -8.51
N MET A 118 -6.87 -17.22 -8.07
CA MET A 118 -5.66 -17.45 -8.86
C MET A 118 -4.41 -17.68 -8.01
N PRO A 119 -3.40 -18.40 -8.53
CA PRO A 119 -2.13 -18.57 -7.84
C PRO A 119 -1.41 -17.24 -7.61
N MET A 120 -0.79 -17.08 -6.44
CA MET A 120 -0.04 -15.87 -6.09
C MET A 120 1.09 -15.55 -7.08
N GLU A 121 1.77 -16.58 -7.60
CA GLU A 121 2.85 -16.44 -8.59
C GLU A 121 2.42 -15.73 -9.88
N VAL A 122 1.15 -15.88 -10.27
CA VAL A 122 0.61 -15.24 -11.49
C VAL A 122 0.41 -13.74 -11.28
N LEU A 123 0.02 -13.32 -10.08
CA LEU A 123 -0.21 -11.91 -9.74
C LEU A 123 1.07 -11.09 -9.77
N PHE A 124 2.17 -11.64 -9.25
CA PHE A 124 3.44 -10.94 -9.20
C PHE A 124 4.26 -11.08 -10.49
N GLY A 125 4.10 -12.20 -11.20
CA GLY A 125 4.77 -12.44 -12.46
C GLY A 125 6.30 -12.29 -12.39
N ASN A 126 6.97 -12.45 -13.52
CA ASN A 126 8.39 -12.12 -13.66
C ASN A 126 8.63 -11.58 -15.06
N PRO A 127 8.14 -10.36 -15.38
CA PRO A 127 8.41 -9.76 -16.67
C PRO A 127 9.94 -9.57 -16.85
N PRO A 128 10.46 -9.72 -18.07
CA PRO A 128 11.89 -9.55 -18.32
C PRO A 128 12.34 -8.14 -17.94
N LYS A 129 13.48 -8.02 -17.26
CA LYS A 129 14.04 -6.72 -16.86
C LYS A 129 14.23 -5.82 -18.08
N THR A 130 13.72 -4.58 -17.98
CA THR A 130 13.90 -3.56 -19.02
C THR A 130 15.38 -3.24 -19.21
N LYS A 131 15.88 -3.37 -20.44
CA LYS A 131 17.20 -2.86 -20.82
C LYS A 131 17.05 -1.40 -21.22
N ILE A 132 17.73 -0.51 -20.49
CA ILE A 132 17.72 0.93 -20.78
C ILE A 132 19.12 1.28 -21.30
N ASP A 133 19.22 1.62 -22.59
CA ASP A 133 20.45 2.12 -23.18
C ASP A 133 20.56 3.63 -22.95
N ILE A 134 21.53 4.05 -22.12
CA ILE A 134 21.71 5.45 -21.72
C ILE A 134 23.00 5.98 -22.32
N ASN A 135 22.90 7.11 -23.02
CA ASN A 135 24.06 7.88 -23.48
C ASN A 135 24.20 9.14 -22.61
N ARG A 136 25.42 9.40 -22.12
CA ARG A 136 25.73 10.64 -21.41
C ARG A 136 25.96 11.76 -22.41
N SER A 137 25.15 12.81 -22.34
CA SER A 137 25.47 14.10 -22.95
C SER A 137 26.25 14.97 -21.95
N LYS A 138 27.32 15.62 -22.42
CA LYS A 138 27.94 16.72 -21.66
C LYS A 138 27.19 17.99 -22.01
N VAL A 139 26.55 18.60 -21.03
CA VAL A 139 26.02 19.97 -21.18
C VAL A 139 27.21 20.92 -21.08
N GLN A 140 27.39 21.78 -22.08
CA GLN A 140 28.30 22.91 -21.94
C GLN A 140 27.61 23.95 -21.04
N ILE A 141 28.20 24.19 -19.87
CA ILE A 141 27.75 25.25 -18.98
C ILE A 141 28.48 26.52 -19.41
N GLU A 142 27.76 27.47 -19.97
CA GLU A 142 28.27 28.82 -20.17
C GLU A 142 28.31 29.51 -18.81
N THR A 143 29.53 29.79 -18.33
CA THR A 143 29.71 30.72 -17.20
C THR A 143 29.71 32.12 -17.79
N GLY A 144 28.51 32.67 -17.95
CA GLY A 144 28.35 34.05 -18.38
C GLY A 144 28.95 35.01 -17.36
N ASP A 145 29.43 36.14 -17.86
CA ASP A 145 29.87 37.25 -17.02
C ASP A 145 28.67 37.82 -16.22
N LEU A 146 28.88 38.14 -14.95
CA LEU A 146 27.86 38.68 -14.05
C LEU A 146 27.93 40.21 -13.93
N ASP A 147 28.75 40.87 -14.75
CA ASP A 147 28.90 42.34 -14.80
C ASP A 147 27.59 43.11 -15.00
N PHE A 148 26.50 42.44 -15.41
CA PHE A 148 25.17 43.03 -15.54
C PHE A 148 24.42 43.25 -14.21
N ILE A 149 24.92 42.73 -13.08
CA ILE A 149 24.24 42.82 -11.78
C ILE A 149 25.19 43.18 -10.64
N THR A 150 24.78 44.09 -9.76
CA THR A 150 25.54 44.42 -8.54
C THR A 150 25.25 43.42 -7.42
N ILE A 151 26.15 43.32 -6.44
CA ILE A 151 25.97 42.44 -5.29
C ILE A 151 24.68 42.77 -4.53
N GLU A 152 24.38 44.05 -4.33
CA GLU A 152 23.19 44.49 -3.59
C GLU A 152 21.91 44.04 -4.30
N LYS A 153 21.87 44.16 -5.63
CA LYS A 153 20.72 43.77 -6.44
C LYS A 153 20.59 42.25 -6.58
N ALA A 154 21.72 41.55 -6.66
CA ALA A 154 21.76 40.09 -6.61
C ALA A 154 21.24 39.58 -5.26
N CYS A 155 21.66 40.20 -4.14
CA CYS A 155 21.15 39.90 -2.82
C CYS A 155 19.64 40.15 -2.72
N GLU A 156 19.11 41.26 -3.25
CA GLU A 156 17.66 41.52 -3.28
C GLU A 156 16.92 40.42 -4.06
N TYR A 157 17.40 40.05 -5.24
CA TYR A 157 16.77 39.00 -6.06
C TYR A 157 16.86 37.62 -5.44
N ILE A 158 18.00 37.27 -4.85
CA ILE A 158 18.20 36.01 -4.13
C ILE A 158 17.26 35.94 -2.92
N LEU A 159 17.16 37.01 -2.13
CA LEU A 159 16.27 37.05 -0.96
C LEU A 159 14.78 37.08 -1.32
N ARG A 160 14.43 37.46 -2.57
CA ARG A 160 13.06 37.37 -3.10
C ARG A 160 12.82 36.10 -3.89
N PHE A 161 13.84 35.25 -4.05
CA PHE A 161 13.70 33.99 -4.77
C PHE A 161 12.99 32.97 -3.89
N PRO A 162 11.85 32.39 -4.33
CA PRO A 162 11.04 31.50 -3.49
C PRO A 162 11.77 30.28 -2.94
N THR A 163 12.85 29.83 -3.60
CA THR A 163 13.67 28.71 -3.13
C THR A 163 14.62 29.10 -2.00
N VAL A 164 14.99 30.38 -1.89
CA VAL A 164 15.95 30.89 -0.90
C VAL A 164 15.23 31.41 0.34
N PHE A 165 14.09 32.08 0.17
CA PHE A 165 13.31 32.61 1.28
C PHE A 165 12.03 31.78 1.45
N ARG A 166 11.96 31.03 2.57
CA ARG A 166 10.74 30.45 3.13
C ARG A 166 10.45 31.11 4.47
#